data_AF-A0A1V5X8F4-F1
#
_entry.id   AF-A0A1V5X8F4-F1
#
_cell.length_a   1.000
_cell.length_b   1.000
_cell.length_c   1.000
_cell.angle_alpha   90.00
_cell.angle_beta   90.00
_cell.angle_gamma   90.00
#
_symmetry.space_group_name_H-M   'P 1'
#
loop_
_entity.id
_entity.type
_entity.pdbx_description
1 polymer ?
#
loop_
_entity_poly.entity_id
_entity_poly.type
_entity_poly.pdbx_seq_one_letter_code
_entity_poly.pdbx_strand_id
1 'polypeptide(L)'
;MDRGRPASPLSSQLAAWMLEAHPGADVSFVNSGGIRASIPAGPLHYGAFYEMFPFDNRFATATIKALSFRKLLQDGLVHGHGFAIAGIQANVTCKGEELQVELTKKGRVLRDNDDIVLLTSDYLAMSERFAQAGMEKEAFHVDMGVPIREAIVAYLRKKGGTVAASPSIPVKTPGSWPVTCLVR
;
A
#
# COMPACT_ATOMS: atom_id res chain seq x y z
N MET A 1 -7.27 17.86 5.71
CA MET A 1 -6.63 16.61 5.24
C MET A 1 -6.63 15.64 6.40
N ASP A 2 -7.39 14.57 6.28
CA ASP A 2 -7.59 13.58 7.34
C ASP A 2 -6.35 12.66 7.40
N ARG A 3 -5.37 13.03 8.23
CA ARG A 3 -4.13 12.24 8.40
C ARG A 3 -4.51 10.96 9.14
N GLY A 4 -4.44 9.81 8.44
CA GLY A 4 -4.54 8.49 9.09
C GLY A 4 -5.51 7.51 8.45
N ARG A 5 -6.45 7.92 7.58
CA ARG A 5 -7.34 6.97 6.87
C ARG A 5 -6.57 6.07 5.90
N PRO A 6 -7.07 4.87 5.56
CA PRO A 6 -6.61 4.11 4.41
C PRO A 6 -6.84 4.95 3.17
N ALA A 7 -5.83 4.99 2.31
CA ALA A 7 -5.93 5.52 0.95
C ALA A 7 -6.46 6.97 0.85
N SER A 8 -5.55 7.96 0.92
CA SER A 8 -5.78 9.24 0.25
C SER A 8 -5.56 9.09 -1.26
N PRO A 9 -6.05 10.00 -2.10
CA PRO A 9 -5.77 9.97 -3.54
C PRO A 9 -4.26 9.94 -3.82
N LEU A 10 -3.47 10.70 -3.05
CA LEU A 10 -2.02 10.77 -3.19
C LEU A 10 -1.32 9.49 -2.74
N SER A 11 -1.73 8.89 -1.61
CA SER A 11 -1.12 7.65 -1.14
C SER A 11 -1.45 6.45 -2.03
N SER A 12 -2.67 6.42 -2.56
CA SER A 12 -3.09 5.43 -3.56
C SER A 12 -2.32 5.59 -4.87
N GLN A 13 -2.07 6.84 -5.28
CA GLN A 13 -1.28 7.11 -6.47
C GLN A 13 0.19 6.71 -6.29
N LEU A 14 0.76 6.95 -5.10
CA LEU A 14 2.11 6.50 -4.78
C LEU A 14 2.21 4.97 -4.84
N ALA A 15 1.27 4.25 -4.25
CA ALA A 15 1.18 2.78 -4.35
C ALA A 15 1.11 2.33 -5.82
N ALA A 16 0.26 2.96 -6.64
CA ALA A 16 0.15 2.65 -8.06
C ALA A 16 1.47 2.88 -8.81
N TRP A 17 2.17 3.99 -8.54
CA TRP A 17 3.49 4.25 -9.15
C TRP A 17 4.56 3.24 -8.72
N MET A 18 4.51 2.73 -7.48
CA MET A 18 5.41 1.65 -7.06
C MET A 18 5.23 0.41 -7.95
N LEU A 19 4.00 -0.02 -8.22
CA LEU A 19 3.73 -1.16 -9.12
C LEU A 19 4.13 -0.89 -10.57
N GLU A 20 3.91 0.33 -11.06
CA GLU A 20 4.27 0.71 -12.42
C GLU A 20 5.81 0.79 -12.61
N ALA A 21 6.53 1.27 -11.60
CA ALA A 21 7.98 1.39 -11.62
C ALA A 21 8.70 0.05 -11.34
N HIS A 22 8.03 -0.88 -10.64
CA HIS A 22 8.57 -2.20 -10.31
C HIS A 22 7.59 -3.31 -10.74
N PRO A 23 7.54 -3.63 -12.04
CA PRO A 23 6.61 -4.63 -12.58
C PRO A 23 6.89 -6.03 -12.00
N GLY A 24 5.85 -6.87 -11.97
CA GLY A 24 5.92 -8.26 -11.48
C GLY A 24 5.36 -8.48 -10.08
N ALA A 25 5.12 -7.39 -9.33
CA ALA A 25 4.36 -7.47 -8.09
C ALA A 25 2.84 -7.47 -8.33
N ASP A 26 2.11 -8.14 -7.45
CA ASP A 26 0.66 -8.23 -7.49
C ASP A 26 -0.02 -7.11 -6.71
N VAL A 27 0.65 -6.69 -5.63
CA VAL A 27 0.17 -5.63 -4.75
C VAL A 27 1.34 -4.82 -4.22
N SER A 28 1.18 -3.51 -4.19
CA SER A 28 2.09 -2.63 -3.44
C SER A 28 1.45 -2.25 -2.11
N PHE A 29 2.24 -2.11 -1.05
CA PHE A 29 1.80 -1.58 0.24
C PHE A 29 2.73 -0.45 0.71
N VAL A 30 2.14 0.66 1.12
CA VAL A 30 2.83 1.86 1.64
C VAL A 30 2.12 2.36 2.89
N ASN A 31 2.88 2.74 3.92
CA ASN A 31 2.34 3.38 5.11
C ASN A 31 2.09 4.88 4.87
N SER A 32 0.99 5.41 5.38
CA SER A 32 0.66 6.84 5.23
C SER A 32 1.69 7.76 5.89
N GLY A 33 2.42 7.29 6.91
CA GLY A 33 3.51 8.04 7.56
C GLY A 33 4.72 8.29 6.65
N GLY A 34 4.84 7.55 5.55
CA GLY A 34 5.84 7.77 4.50
C GLY A 34 5.56 9.04 3.67
N ILE A 35 4.32 9.56 3.71
CA ILE A 35 3.90 10.71 2.90
C ILE A 35 3.87 11.95 3.79
N ARG A 36 4.69 12.94 3.45
CA ARG A 36 5.03 14.06 4.35
C ARG A 36 4.47 15.41 3.90
N ALA A 37 4.16 15.53 2.62
CA ALA A 37 3.59 16.72 2.02
C ALA A 37 2.53 16.35 0.98
N SER A 38 1.66 17.31 0.70
CA SER A 38 0.72 17.22 -0.43
C SER A 38 1.37 17.74 -1.69
N ILE A 39 0.94 17.24 -2.84
CA ILE A 39 1.37 17.76 -4.14
C ILE A 39 0.25 18.66 -4.68
N PRO A 40 0.53 19.96 -4.95
CA PRO A 40 -0.45 20.85 -5.55
C PRO A 40 -0.74 20.43 -7.00
N ALA A 41 -1.92 20.80 -7.49
CA ALA A 41 -2.24 20.65 -8.91
C ALA A 41 -1.29 21.49 -9.77
N GLY A 42 -0.90 20.97 -10.94
CA GLY A 42 0.04 21.62 -11.86
C GLY A 42 1.21 20.72 -12.23
N PRO A 43 2.31 21.28 -12.75
CA PRO A 43 3.49 20.52 -13.10
C PRO A 43 4.08 19.78 -11.90
N LEU A 44 4.35 18.49 -12.07
CA LEU A 44 5.00 17.68 -11.04
C LEU A 44 6.51 17.93 -11.05
N HIS A 45 6.99 18.74 -10.13
CA HIS A 45 8.42 19.01 -9.95
C HIS A 45 9.07 17.99 -9.00
N TYR A 46 10.35 17.70 -9.25
CA TYR A 46 11.13 16.78 -8.40
C TYR A 46 11.16 17.24 -6.93
N GLY A 47 11.34 18.53 -6.66
CA GLY A 47 11.34 19.05 -5.28
C GLY A 47 10.05 18.73 -4.53
N ALA A 48 8.89 18.94 -5.15
CA ALA A 48 7.60 18.59 -4.56
C ALA A 48 7.45 17.08 -4.34
N PHE A 49 7.96 16.25 -5.26
CA PHE A 49 7.96 14.79 -5.09
C PHE A 49 8.88 14.35 -3.94
N TYR A 50 10.05 14.98 -3.83
CA TYR A 50 11.02 14.75 -2.75
C TYR A 50 10.41 15.11 -1.39
N GLU A 51 9.80 16.29 -1.27
CA GLU A 51 9.10 16.70 -0.03
C GLU A 51 7.94 15.77 0.33
N MET A 52 7.24 15.24 -0.68
CA MET A 52 6.13 14.31 -0.51
C MET A 52 6.59 12.96 0.03
N PHE A 53 7.67 12.38 -0.51
CA PHE A 53 8.22 11.09 -0.12
C PHE A 53 9.75 11.16 0.08
N PRO A 54 10.23 11.75 1.20
CA PRO A 54 11.62 12.17 1.38
C PRO A 54 12.58 11.07 1.84
N PHE A 55 12.09 9.83 1.95
CA PHE A 55 12.88 8.72 2.47
C PHE A 55 13.66 8.03 1.37
N ASP A 56 14.89 7.62 1.68
CA ASP A 56 15.72 6.79 0.78
C ASP A 56 15.46 5.29 0.94
N ASN A 57 14.22 4.96 1.31
CA ASN A 57 13.75 3.58 1.41
C ASN A 57 13.93 2.87 0.06
N ARG A 58 14.29 1.59 0.14
CA ARG A 58 14.47 0.69 -1.02
C ARG A 58 13.24 -0.17 -1.22
N PHE A 59 13.04 -0.67 -2.44
CA PHE A 59 12.00 -1.66 -2.68
C PHE A 59 12.33 -2.95 -1.95
N ALA A 60 11.32 -3.56 -1.34
CA ALA A 60 11.38 -4.90 -0.79
C ALA A 60 10.23 -5.73 -1.37
N THR A 61 10.52 -6.95 -1.79
CA THR A 61 9.55 -7.87 -2.39
C THR A 61 9.52 -9.20 -1.68
N ALA A 62 8.33 -9.78 -1.53
CA ALA A 62 8.17 -11.13 -0.99
C ALA A 62 6.98 -11.83 -1.64
N THR A 63 7.10 -13.15 -1.84
CA THR A 63 5.92 -13.99 -2.12
C THR A 63 5.31 -14.41 -0.78
N ILE A 64 4.09 -13.97 -0.53
CA ILE A 64 3.38 -14.19 0.74
C ILE A 64 2.03 -14.87 0.50
N LYS A 65 1.48 -15.47 1.55
CA LYS A 65 0.10 -15.97 1.52
C LYS A 65 -0.90 -14.83 1.63
N ALA A 66 -2.03 -14.95 0.94
CA ALA A 66 -3.13 -13.99 1.03
C ALA A 66 -3.62 -13.79 2.46
N LEU A 67 -3.56 -14.84 3.30
CA LEU A 67 -3.87 -14.75 4.73
C LEU A 67 -2.97 -13.74 5.46
N SER A 68 -1.66 -13.75 5.23
CA SER A 68 -0.72 -12.82 5.86
C SER A 68 -1.00 -11.37 5.44
N PHE A 69 -1.29 -11.16 4.16
CA PHE A 69 -1.69 -9.83 3.68
C PHE A 69 -3.00 -9.37 4.31
N ARG A 70 -3.99 -10.27 4.45
CA ARG A 70 -5.26 -9.97 5.11
C ARG A 70 -5.06 -9.52 6.55
N LYS A 71 -4.24 -10.24 7.32
CA LYS A 71 -3.89 -9.90 8.70
C LYS A 71 -3.25 -8.52 8.80
N LEU A 72 -2.33 -8.19 7.90
CA LEU A 72 -1.71 -6.87 7.83
C LEU A 72 -2.75 -5.77 7.61
N LEU A 73 -3.69 -5.97 6.68
CA LEU A 73 -4.77 -5.00 6.44
C LEU A 73 -5.68 -4.87 7.66
N GLN A 74 -6.13 -5.99 8.25
CA GLN A 74 -6.98 -6.00 9.44
C GLN A 74 -6.36 -5.21 10.59
N ASP A 75 -5.08 -5.44 10.89
CA ASP A 75 -4.33 -4.72 11.91
C ASP A 75 -4.30 -3.21 11.64
N GLY A 76 -3.97 -2.81 10.40
CA GLY A 76 -4.02 -1.41 10.01
C GLY A 76 -5.43 -0.80 10.16
N LEU A 77 -6.46 -1.57 9.79
CA LEU A 77 -7.86 -1.17 9.78
C LEU A 77 -8.42 -0.91 11.18
N VAL A 78 -8.09 -1.78 12.14
CA VAL A 78 -8.60 -1.72 13.51
C VAL A 78 -7.84 -0.68 14.34
N HIS A 79 -6.51 -0.64 14.23
CA HIS A 79 -5.68 0.20 15.10
C HIS A 79 -5.40 1.60 14.53
N GLY A 80 -6.04 1.96 13.41
CA GLY A 80 -5.98 3.32 12.86
C GLY A 80 -4.68 3.69 12.18
N HIS A 81 -3.92 2.69 11.74
CA HIS A 81 -2.64 2.93 11.08
C HIS A 81 -2.86 3.11 9.59
N GLY A 82 -2.74 4.35 9.12
CA GLY A 82 -2.96 4.67 7.71
C GLY A 82 -1.99 3.93 6.79
N PHE A 83 -2.54 3.37 5.71
CA PHE A 83 -1.79 2.74 4.63
C PHE A 83 -2.48 2.99 3.28
N ALA A 84 -1.79 2.66 2.19
CA ALA A 84 -2.38 2.56 0.87
C ALA A 84 -1.86 1.31 0.15
N ILE A 85 -2.71 0.77 -0.73
CA ILE A 85 -2.39 -0.37 -1.57
C ILE A 85 -2.74 -0.07 -3.03
N ALA A 86 -2.16 -0.82 -3.96
CA ALA A 86 -2.58 -0.86 -5.36
C ALA A 86 -2.45 -2.29 -5.91
N GLY A 87 -3.16 -2.63 -6.99
CA GLY A 87 -3.09 -3.96 -7.64
C GLY A 87 -4.10 -4.99 -7.13
N ILE A 88 -4.35 -5.02 -5.82
CA ILE A 88 -5.40 -5.82 -5.16
C ILE A 88 -6.47 -4.90 -4.59
N GLN A 89 -7.73 -5.37 -4.64
CA GLN A 89 -8.87 -4.74 -3.99
C GLN A 89 -9.20 -5.47 -2.69
N ALA A 90 -9.47 -4.72 -1.63
CA ALA A 90 -9.90 -5.20 -0.33
C ALA A 90 -11.33 -4.67 -0.06
N ASN A 91 -12.28 -5.58 0.08
CA ASN A 91 -13.63 -5.27 0.53
C ASN A 91 -13.77 -5.67 2.00
N VAL A 92 -14.02 -4.68 2.86
CA VAL A 92 -14.06 -4.85 4.31
C VAL A 92 -15.51 -4.86 4.77
N THR A 93 -15.87 -5.83 5.59
CA THR A 93 -17.21 -5.97 6.17
C THR A 93 -17.10 -6.37 7.65
N CYS A 94 -18.17 -6.22 8.41
CA CYS A 94 -18.24 -6.71 9.79
C CYS A 94 -19.22 -7.90 9.84
N LYS A 95 -18.82 -8.98 10.52
CA LYS A 95 -19.70 -10.11 10.86
C LYS A 95 -19.75 -10.22 12.39
N GLY A 96 -20.78 -9.63 12.99
CA GLY A 96 -20.77 -9.38 14.44
C GLY A 96 -19.63 -8.43 14.80
N GLU A 97 -18.82 -8.82 15.77
CA GLU A 97 -17.62 -8.08 16.21
C GLU A 97 -16.38 -8.32 15.33
N GLU A 98 -16.47 -9.24 14.36
CA GLU A 98 -15.31 -9.65 13.57
C GLU A 98 -15.17 -8.85 12.26
N LEU A 99 -13.97 -8.30 12.03
CA LEU A 99 -13.60 -7.63 10.78
C LEU A 99 -13.25 -8.66 9.70
N GLN A 100 -14.06 -8.72 8.65
CA GLN A 100 -13.82 -9.56 7.48
C GLN A 100 -13.21 -8.74 6.35
N VAL A 101 -12.16 -9.26 5.71
CA VAL A 101 -11.48 -8.60 4.59
C VAL A 101 -11.41 -9.57 3.41
N GLU A 102 -12.22 -9.33 2.39
CA GLU A 102 -12.17 -10.07 1.14
C GLU A 102 -11.16 -9.43 0.20
N LEU A 103 -10.21 -10.23 -0.32
CA LEU A 103 -9.20 -9.78 -1.25
C LEU A 103 -9.53 -10.25 -2.66
N THR A 104 -9.52 -9.33 -3.63
CA THR A 104 -9.78 -9.62 -5.04
C THR A 104 -8.63 -9.11 -5.91
N LYS A 105 -8.12 -10.00 -6.77
CA LYS A 105 -7.09 -9.70 -7.78
C LYS A 105 -7.67 -9.99 -9.16
N LYS A 106 -7.73 -8.97 -10.03
CA LYS A 106 -8.28 -9.08 -11.39
C LYS A 106 -9.66 -9.77 -11.44
N GLY A 107 -10.54 -9.44 -10.50
CA GLY A 107 -11.89 -10.00 -10.40
C GLY A 107 -11.98 -11.40 -9.75
N ARG A 108 -10.86 -12.04 -9.42
CA ARG A 108 -10.84 -13.31 -8.69
C ARG A 108 -10.62 -13.09 -7.19
N VAL A 109 -11.49 -13.68 -6.37
CA VAL A 109 -11.31 -13.75 -4.92
C VAL A 109 -10.10 -14.62 -4.57
N LEU A 110 -9.23 -14.10 -3.69
CA LEU A 110 -8.05 -14.80 -3.21
C LEU A 110 -8.37 -15.62 -1.96
N ARG A 111 -8.00 -16.90 -2.00
CA ARG A 111 -8.07 -17.81 -0.85
C ARG A 111 -6.81 -17.68 -0.01
N ASP A 112 -6.89 -18.08 1.24
CA ASP A 112 -5.82 -17.91 2.23
C ASP A 112 -4.45 -18.43 1.80
N ASN A 113 -4.43 -19.58 1.11
CA ASN A 113 -3.22 -20.23 0.64
C ASN A 113 -2.75 -19.78 -0.75
N ASP A 114 -3.52 -18.92 -1.44
CA ASP A 114 -3.09 -18.35 -2.72
C ASP A 114 -1.88 -17.43 -2.48
N ASP A 115 -0.88 -17.54 -3.34
CA ASP A 115 0.34 -16.71 -3.29
C ASP A 115 0.08 -15.32 -3.89
N ILE A 116 0.70 -14.32 -3.28
CA ILE A 116 0.69 -12.93 -3.69
C ILE A 116 2.13 -12.41 -3.67
N VAL A 117 2.56 -11.75 -4.74
CA VAL A 117 3.82 -11.01 -4.74
C VAL A 117 3.58 -9.61 -4.16
N LEU A 118 4.01 -9.39 -2.93
CA LEU A 118 3.95 -8.10 -2.25
C LEU A 118 5.19 -7.26 -2.57
N LEU A 119 4.98 -5.99 -2.92
CA LEU A 119 5.99 -4.94 -3.03
C LEU A 119 5.79 -3.90 -1.93
N THR A 120 6.82 -3.56 -1.18
CA THR A 120 6.77 -2.53 -0.14
C THR A 120 8.14 -1.83 0.01
N SER A 121 8.32 -1.04 1.06
CA SER A 121 9.64 -0.53 1.44
C SER A 121 10.39 -1.49 2.36
N ASP A 122 11.71 -1.49 2.26
CA ASP A 122 12.62 -2.12 3.23
C ASP A 122 12.29 -1.74 4.67
N TYR A 123 12.01 -0.46 4.96
CA TYR A 123 11.58 -0.01 6.28
C TYR A 123 10.38 -0.80 6.82
N LEU A 124 9.37 -1.08 5.99
CA LEU A 124 8.18 -1.83 6.41
C LEU A 124 8.44 -3.34 6.45
N ALA A 125 9.22 -3.86 5.50
CA ALA A 125 9.64 -5.26 5.46
C ALA A 125 10.41 -5.69 6.72
N MET A 126 11.14 -4.75 7.34
CA MET A 126 11.89 -5.00 8.59
C MET A 126 11.08 -4.69 9.86
N SER A 127 9.79 -4.37 9.74
CA SER A 127 8.97 -3.97 10.89
C SER A 127 8.35 -5.16 11.63
N GLU A 128 8.23 -5.01 12.95
CA GLU A 128 7.52 -5.98 13.81
C GLU A 128 6.09 -6.28 13.35
N ARG A 129 5.43 -5.32 12.68
CA ARG A 129 4.05 -5.49 12.22
C ARG A 129 3.93 -6.45 11.06
N PHE A 130 4.92 -6.46 10.17
CA PHE A 130 4.99 -7.43 9.09
C PHE A 130 5.29 -8.82 9.66
N ALA A 131 6.19 -8.92 10.64
CA ALA A 131 6.47 -10.17 11.36
C ALA A 131 5.21 -10.71 12.07
N GLN A 132 4.46 -9.85 12.78
CA GLN A 132 3.19 -10.22 13.44
C GLN A 132 2.11 -10.68 12.46
N ALA A 133 2.13 -10.20 11.22
CA ALA A 133 1.27 -10.69 10.14
C ALA A 133 1.75 -12.01 9.52
N GLY A 134 2.86 -12.58 10.01
CA GLY A 134 3.46 -13.83 9.52
C GLY A 134 4.36 -13.63 8.30
N MET A 135 4.98 -12.45 8.18
CA MET A 135 5.95 -12.14 7.13
C MET A 135 7.28 -11.79 7.79
N GLU A 136 8.10 -12.80 8.06
CA GLU A 136 9.44 -12.62 8.63
C GLU A 136 10.34 -11.82 7.68
N LYS A 137 11.29 -11.08 8.25
CA LYS A 137 12.20 -10.20 7.48
C LYS A 137 13.00 -10.96 6.42
N GLU A 138 13.35 -12.22 6.68
CA GLU A 138 14.11 -13.09 5.76
C GLU A 138 13.31 -13.48 4.51
N ALA A 139 11.97 -13.34 4.53
CA ALA A 139 11.13 -13.61 3.37
C ALA A 139 11.24 -12.51 2.30
N PHE A 140 11.80 -11.35 2.65
CA PHE A 140 11.90 -10.20 1.76
C PHE A 140 13.24 -10.14 1.04
N HIS A 141 13.17 -10.00 -0.29
CA HIS A 141 14.28 -9.55 -1.11
C HIS A 141 14.28 -8.03 -1.20
N VAL A 142 15.33 -7.40 -0.67
CA VAL A 142 15.54 -5.94 -0.75
C VAL A 142 16.35 -5.61 -2.01
N ASP A 143 15.81 -4.73 -2.86
CA ASP A 143 16.50 -4.22 -4.03
C ASP A 143 17.57 -3.20 -3.62
N MET A 144 18.83 -3.59 -3.80
CA MET A 144 20.00 -2.75 -3.49
C MET A 144 20.32 -1.72 -4.58
N GLY A 145 19.44 -1.54 -5.58
CA GLY A 145 19.51 -0.54 -6.64
C GLY A 145 19.27 0.89 -6.17
N VAL A 146 18.38 1.62 -6.85
CA VAL A 146 18.06 3.01 -6.48
C VAL A 146 16.93 3.06 -5.44
N PRO A 147 16.83 4.13 -4.62
CA PRO A 147 15.69 4.32 -3.73
C PRO A 147 14.35 4.33 -4.50
N ILE A 148 13.27 3.98 -3.81
CA ILE A 148 11.90 3.95 -4.36
C ILE A 148 11.56 5.27 -5.07
N ARG A 149 11.92 6.40 -4.44
CA ARG A 149 11.69 7.73 -4.98
C ARG A 149 12.32 7.90 -6.35
N GLU A 150 13.59 7.54 -6.50
CA GLU A 150 14.33 7.70 -7.76
C GLU A 150 13.81 6.75 -8.84
N ALA A 151 13.46 5.52 -8.49
CA ALA A 151 12.84 4.58 -9.42
C ALA A 151 11.51 5.13 -9.97
N ILE A 152 10.65 5.67 -9.11
CA ILE A 152 9.39 6.29 -9.52
C ILE A 152 9.64 7.54 -10.37
N VAL A 153 10.57 8.41 -9.98
CA VAL A 153 10.91 9.61 -10.76
C VAL A 153 11.42 9.24 -12.16
N ALA A 154 12.31 8.25 -12.26
CA ALA A 154 12.81 7.76 -13.54
C ALA A 154 11.67 7.20 -14.40
N TYR A 155 10.77 6.42 -13.80
CA TYR A 155 9.58 5.92 -14.46
C TYR A 155 8.67 7.05 -14.95
N LEU A 156 8.36 8.04 -14.12
CA LEU A 156 7.48 9.15 -14.48
C LEU A 156 8.05 10.05 -15.57
N ARG A 157 9.37 10.30 -15.54
CA ARG A 157 10.07 11.01 -16.63
C ARG A 157 9.94 10.28 -17.96
N LYS A 158 10.06 8.94 -17.93
CA LYS A 158 9.91 8.10 -19.13
C LYS A 158 8.45 8.05 -19.60
N LYS A 159 7.49 7.93 -18.68
CA LYS A 159 6.05 7.89 -18.98
C LYS A 159 5.58 9.20 -19.61
N GLY A 160 6.06 10.33 -19.09
CA GLY A 160 5.61 11.66 -19.49
C GLY A 160 4.10 11.86 -19.27
N GLY A 161 3.58 12.95 -19.84
CA GLY A 161 2.15 13.26 -19.84
C GLY A 161 1.59 13.73 -18.49
N THR A 162 0.26 13.80 -18.42
CA THR A 162 -0.46 14.21 -17.22
C THR A 162 -0.67 13.02 -16.30
N VAL A 163 -0.32 13.18 -15.02
CA VAL A 163 -0.67 12.20 -14.01
C VAL A 163 -1.88 12.69 -13.21
N ALA A 164 -2.95 11.90 -13.22
CA ALA A 164 -4.09 12.11 -12.34
C ALA A 164 -3.94 11.23 -11.09
N ALA A 165 -4.48 11.67 -9.96
CA ALA A 165 -4.60 10.80 -8.80
C ALA A 165 -5.50 9.61 -9.14
N SER A 166 -5.13 8.42 -8.67
CA SER A 166 -5.87 7.20 -8.98
C SER A 166 -7.32 7.33 -8.51
N PRO A 167 -8.32 7.10 -9.41
CA PRO A 167 -9.72 7.08 -9.02
C PRO A 167 -10.09 5.78 -8.29
N SER A 168 -9.21 4.77 -8.30
CA SER A 168 -9.48 3.49 -7.64
C SER A 168 -9.46 3.69 -6.14
N ILE A 169 -10.50 3.22 -5.45
CA ILE A 169 -10.54 3.06 -4.00
C ILE A 169 -10.22 1.58 -3.72
N PRO A 170 -8.97 1.21 -3.46
CA PRO A 170 -8.57 -0.19 -3.38
C PRO A 170 -9.03 -0.84 -2.08
N VAL A 171 -9.38 -0.05 -1.06
CA VAL A 171 -9.87 -0.51 0.23
C VAL A 171 -11.24 0.10 0.50
N LYS A 172 -12.29 -0.71 0.50
CA LYS A 172 -13.67 -0.26 0.80
C LYS A 172 -14.03 -0.67 2.23
N THR A 173 -14.42 0.28 3.08
CA THR A 173 -14.75 0.06 4.49
C THR A 173 -16.23 0.29 4.79
N PRO A 174 -16.85 -0.45 5.74
CA PRO A 174 -18.29 -0.39 6.01
C PRO A 174 -18.71 0.76 6.95
N GLY A 175 -17.79 1.68 7.29
CA GLY A 175 -18.03 2.73 8.28
C GLY A 175 -16.89 3.74 8.41
N SER A 176 -16.82 4.39 9.57
CA SER A 176 -15.77 5.34 9.92
C SER A 176 -14.40 4.67 10.09
N TRP A 177 -13.37 5.51 10.15
CA TRP A 177 -12.00 5.10 10.43
C TRP A 177 -11.57 5.60 11.82
N PRO A 178 -10.88 4.79 12.65
CA PRO A 178 -10.58 3.36 12.49
C PRO A 178 -11.85 2.50 12.42
N VAL A 179 -11.75 1.29 11.87
CA VAL A 179 -12.92 0.41 11.70
C VAL A 179 -13.23 -0.29 13.02
N THR A 180 -14.44 -0.09 13.53
CA THR A 180 -14.98 -0.81 14.68
C THR A 180 -16.17 -1.66 14.23
N CYS A 181 -16.11 -2.97 14.47
CA CYS A 181 -17.24 -3.87 14.29
C CYS A 181 -18.02 -4.00 15.60
N LEU A 182 -19.33 -3.84 15.53
CA LEU A 182 -20.23 -3.91 16.68
C LEU A 182 -21.30 -4.97 16.43
N VAL A 183 -21.72 -5.68 17.48
CA VAL A 183 -22.95 -6.49 17.41
C VAL A 183 -24.12 -5.53 17.20
N ARG A 184 -24.83 -5.69 16.08
CA ARG A 184 -26.12 -5.02 15.86
C ARG A 184 -27.23 -5.79 16.53
#